data_AF-A0AAE9TF01-F1
#
_entry.id   AF-A0AAE9TF01-F1
#
_cell.length_a   1.000
_cell.length_b   1.000
_cell.length_c   1.000
_cell.angle_alpha   90.00
_cell.angle_beta   90.00
_cell.angle_gamma   90.00
#
_symmetry.space_group_name_H-M   'P 1'
#
loop_
_entity.id
_entity.type
_entity.pdbx_description
1 polymer ?
#
loop_
_entity_poly.entity_id
_entity_poly.type
_entity_poly.pdbx_seq_one_letter_code
_entity_poly.pdbx_strand_id
1 'polypeptide(L)'
;MPPLAQNTVRATPIHERLPRLLSALGEGLYERQDALRLGLLAALSGESVFLLGPPGIAKSLIARRLKLAFQDARHFEYLMTRFSTPEEVFGPLSIQALKEDGKYLRLTSGYLPEAEVVFLDEIWKAGPAILNTLLTAINERQFRNGDSQHPIPMRLLVTASNELPAPDSGLEALYDRMLVRVWMDRVQEKSNFQAMLASDGQSHQNLTPSVQIRGEEYDAWQDAIEQVRLPDACFELIYQLRQQLDSLLGHGCYVSDRRWKKAVRLIKASAFFNGRDEVAPLDLLLFKDCLWHDEASRTALLEMIGEFSRLYGYQQLALTRELLSLREQFKQLQGAVALRIGCKAVKRKQWFGRRARGTELPLANARPFGKLVHFQLLTPAPLDGSDPERLTGTLTFDRTLLSHWHPTGEALVGWPLGNPKEGHYELVLDEQLRLHVLDIQRQPVPLMLVERTPIPEVVMAPWLSALDDLTGQVNRVLQNLKGQRNLFDRHQPHLFVGDHWLRQVEDSFFVLSRDLERLGAELQQWRDRLPLLDAQG
;
A
#
# COMPACT_ATOMS: atom_id res chain seq x y z
N MET A 1 -31.57 -47.71 -27.57
CA MET A 1 -30.35 -46.89 -27.71
C MET A 1 -30.60 -45.57 -26.99
N PRO A 2 -29.95 -45.30 -25.85
CA PRO A 2 -30.02 -43.99 -25.23
C PRO A 2 -29.11 -43.01 -26.00
N PRO A 3 -29.46 -41.71 -26.06
CA PRO A 3 -28.69 -40.72 -26.80
C PRO A 3 -27.33 -40.51 -26.14
N LEU A 4 -26.29 -40.45 -26.98
CA LEU A 4 -24.91 -40.15 -26.60
C LEU A 4 -24.85 -38.80 -25.86
N ALA A 5 -24.37 -38.85 -24.62
CA ALA A 5 -24.02 -37.68 -23.84
C ALA A 5 -23.07 -36.79 -24.66
N GLN A 6 -23.52 -35.59 -25.00
CA GLN A 6 -22.65 -34.55 -25.50
C GLN A 6 -21.64 -34.22 -24.39
N ASN A 7 -20.38 -34.59 -24.59
CA ASN A 7 -19.26 -34.12 -23.80
C ASN A 7 -19.20 -32.59 -23.93
N THR A 8 -19.86 -31.88 -23.02
CA THR A 8 -19.58 -30.47 -22.77
C THR A 8 -18.15 -30.37 -22.27
N VAL A 9 -17.22 -30.03 -23.18
CA VAL A 9 -15.88 -29.58 -22.84
C VAL A 9 -16.05 -28.52 -21.74
N ARG A 10 -15.59 -28.81 -20.52
CA ARG A 10 -15.65 -27.85 -19.41
C ARG A 10 -14.96 -26.57 -19.88
N ALA A 11 -15.73 -25.50 -20.04
CA ALA A 11 -15.18 -24.20 -20.41
C ALA A 11 -14.21 -23.78 -19.30
N THR A 12 -12.96 -23.46 -19.67
CA THR A 12 -11.95 -23.00 -18.72
C THR A 12 -12.49 -21.76 -18.01
N PRO A 13 -12.44 -21.70 -16.67
CA PRO A 13 -12.89 -20.53 -15.93
C PRO A 13 -12.20 -19.25 -16.43
N ILE A 14 -12.94 -18.15 -16.47
CA ILE A 14 -12.43 -16.90 -17.04
C ILE A 14 -11.15 -16.40 -16.39
N HIS A 15 -11.03 -16.57 -15.07
CA HIS A 15 -9.86 -16.16 -14.30
C HIS A 15 -8.59 -16.95 -14.68
N GLU A 16 -8.72 -18.15 -15.24
CA GLU A 16 -7.59 -18.92 -15.80
C GLU A 16 -7.30 -18.55 -17.26
N ARG A 17 -8.33 -18.10 -18.00
CA ARG A 17 -8.23 -17.71 -19.41
C ARG A 17 -7.57 -16.34 -19.59
N LEU A 18 -7.91 -15.37 -18.74
CA LEU A 18 -7.38 -14.00 -18.79
C LEU A 18 -5.85 -13.89 -18.65
N PRO A 19 -5.18 -14.56 -17.70
CA PRO A 19 -3.72 -14.52 -17.63
C PRO A 19 -3.06 -15.03 -18.92
N ARG A 20 -3.62 -16.08 -19.55
CA ARG A 20 -3.14 -16.59 -20.85
C ARG A 20 -3.35 -15.57 -21.97
N LEU A 21 -4.51 -14.92 -21.99
CA LEU A 21 -4.81 -13.85 -22.93
C LEU A 21 -3.84 -12.67 -22.77
N LEU A 22 -3.62 -12.19 -21.53
CA LEU A 22 -2.69 -11.11 -21.23
C LEU A 22 -1.25 -11.47 -21.61
N SER A 23 -0.82 -12.71 -21.34
CA SER A 23 0.51 -13.19 -21.74
C SER A 23 0.69 -13.16 -23.26
N ALA A 24 -0.29 -13.65 -24.02
CA ALA A 24 -0.24 -13.65 -25.49
C ALA A 24 -0.30 -12.23 -26.09
N LEU A 25 -1.11 -11.36 -25.49
CA LEU A 25 -1.21 -9.96 -25.90
C LEU A 25 0.07 -9.15 -25.57
N GLY A 26 0.74 -9.50 -24.47
CA GLY A 26 1.95 -8.85 -23.96
C GLY A 26 3.25 -9.30 -24.64
N GLU A 27 3.21 -10.33 -25.47
CA GLU A 27 4.40 -10.86 -26.14
C GLU A 27 5.06 -9.81 -27.06
N GLY A 28 6.34 -9.54 -26.78
CA GLY A 28 7.13 -8.52 -27.48
C GLY A 28 6.94 -7.09 -26.96
N LEU A 29 6.14 -6.89 -25.89
CA LEU A 29 5.98 -5.60 -25.23
C LEU A 29 6.80 -5.53 -23.93
N TYR A 30 7.71 -4.57 -23.87
CA TYR A 30 8.60 -4.35 -22.73
C TYR A 30 8.10 -3.18 -21.88
N GLU A 31 7.93 -3.38 -20.57
CA GLU A 31 7.43 -2.36 -19.63
C GLU A 31 6.05 -1.77 -20.01
N ARG A 32 5.18 -2.59 -20.60
CA ARG A 32 3.79 -2.21 -20.97
C ARG A 32 2.71 -3.10 -20.37
N GLN A 33 3.09 -3.98 -19.43
CA GLN A 33 2.17 -4.96 -18.86
C GLN A 33 0.99 -4.27 -18.14
N ASP A 34 1.25 -3.22 -17.37
CA ASP A 34 0.20 -2.48 -16.67
C ASP A 34 -0.76 -1.78 -17.64
N ALA A 35 -0.23 -1.13 -18.68
CA ALA A 35 -1.05 -0.49 -19.72
C ALA A 35 -1.96 -1.51 -20.43
N LEU A 36 -1.45 -2.71 -20.69
CA LEU A 36 -2.22 -3.79 -21.31
C LEU A 36 -3.26 -4.38 -20.36
N ARG A 37 -2.90 -4.62 -19.08
CA ARG A 37 -3.80 -5.14 -18.04
C ARG A 37 -4.98 -4.18 -17.82
N LEU A 38 -4.69 -2.90 -17.62
CA LEU A 38 -5.70 -1.86 -17.45
C LEU A 38 -6.51 -1.64 -18.72
N GLY A 39 -5.86 -1.69 -19.89
CA GLY A 39 -6.51 -1.60 -21.18
C GLY A 39 -7.53 -2.72 -21.40
N LEU A 40 -7.15 -3.96 -21.06
CA LEU A 40 -8.03 -5.12 -21.13
C LEU A 40 -9.17 -5.02 -20.10
N LEU A 41 -8.88 -4.60 -18.86
CA LEU A 41 -9.91 -4.43 -17.83
C LEU A 41 -10.97 -3.39 -18.24
N ALA A 42 -10.54 -2.26 -18.80
CA ALA A 42 -11.44 -1.25 -19.32
C ALA A 42 -12.27 -1.79 -20.49
N ALA A 43 -11.64 -2.53 -21.42
CA ALA A 43 -12.32 -3.16 -22.54
C ALA A 43 -13.41 -4.14 -22.07
N LEU A 44 -13.12 -4.90 -21.02
CA LEU A 44 -14.03 -5.89 -20.44
C LEU A 44 -15.17 -5.26 -19.62
N SER A 45 -14.96 -4.08 -19.05
CA SER A 45 -15.96 -3.34 -18.27
C SER A 45 -16.82 -2.38 -19.10
N GLY A 46 -16.52 -2.25 -20.40
CA GLY A 46 -17.16 -1.30 -21.31
C GLY A 46 -16.72 0.14 -21.09
N GLU A 47 -15.54 0.34 -20.51
CA GLU A 47 -14.96 1.65 -20.23
C GLU A 47 -13.84 1.99 -21.22
N SER A 48 -13.50 3.28 -21.29
CA SER A 48 -12.50 3.80 -22.23
C SER A 48 -11.14 4.01 -21.56
N VAL A 49 -10.08 3.95 -22.38
CA VAL A 49 -8.69 4.11 -21.96
C VAL A 49 -8.06 5.28 -22.71
N PHE A 50 -7.37 6.15 -21.99
CA PHE A 50 -6.53 7.21 -22.52
C PHE A 50 -5.05 6.90 -22.27
N LEU A 51 -4.27 6.83 -23.34
CA LEU A 51 -2.83 6.60 -23.31
C LEU A 51 -2.09 7.93 -23.52
N LEU A 52 -1.43 8.41 -22.47
CA LEU A 52 -0.62 9.63 -22.50
C LEU A 52 0.86 9.28 -22.51
N GLY A 53 1.64 9.93 -23.38
CA GLY A 53 3.10 9.83 -23.34
C GLY A 53 3.74 10.28 -24.66
N PRO A 54 5.07 10.35 -24.77
CA PRO A 54 5.75 10.79 -25.99
C PRO A 54 5.46 9.91 -27.23
N PRO A 55 5.75 10.38 -28.45
CA PRO A 55 5.64 9.57 -29.66
C PRO A 55 6.67 8.42 -29.63
N GLY A 56 6.33 7.30 -30.30
CA GLY A 56 7.26 6.16 -30.47
C GLY A 56 7.32 5.16 -29.30
N ILE A 57 6.44 5.25 -28.30
CA ILE A 57 6.44 4.36 -27.11
C ILE A 57 5.45 3.18 -27.18
N ALA A 58 5.02 2.82 -28.40
CA ALA A 58 4.12 1.70 -28.69
C ALA A 58 2.63 1.88 -28.26
N LYS A 59 2.13 3.12 -28.15
CA LYS A 59 0.69 3.40 -27.86
C LYS A 59 -0.25 2.72 -28.86
N SER A 60 -0.03 2.94 -30.15
CA SER A 60 -0.84 2.34 -31.23
C SER A 60 -0.70 0.82 -31.27
N LEU A 61 0.46 0.27 -30.89
CA LEU A 61 0.65 -1.18 -30.80
C LEU A 61 -0.21 -1.79 -29.67
N ILE A 62 -0.29 -1.16 -28.50
CA ILE A 62 -1.16 -1.62 -27.40
C ILE A 62 -2.63 -1.64 -27.86
N ALA A 63 -3.11 -0.57 -28.50
CA ALA A 63 -4.47 -0.52 -29.02
C ALA A 63 -4.76 -1.65 -30.03
N ARG A 64 -3.84 -1.89 -30.96
CA ARG A 64 -3.92 -3.00 -31.92
C ARG A 64 -3.86 -4.36 -31.25
N ARG A 65 -3.13 -4.53 -30.14
CA ARG A 65 -3.12 -5.78 -29.36
C ARG A 65 -4.46 -5.99 -28.67
N LEU A 66 -5.00 -4.99 -27.98
CA LEU A 66 -6.28 -5.09 -27.28
C LEU A 66 -7.44 -5.47 -28.21
N LYS A 67 -7.40 -5.04 -29.48
CA LYS A 67 -8.35 -5.48 -30.52
C LYS A 67 -8.41 -7.02 -30.64
N LEU A 68 -7.27 -7.69 -30.56
CA LEU A 68 -7.17 -9.15 -30.76
C LEU A 68 -7.76 -9.95 -29.58
N ALA A 69 -8.10 -9.27 -28.49
CA ALA A 69 -8.77 -9.87 -27.34
C ALA A 69 -10.18 -10.36 -27.69
N PHE A 70 -10.84 -9.73 -28.65
CA PHE A 70 -12.22 -10.03 -29.03
C PHE A 70 -12.26 -10.87 -30.31
N GLN A 71 -13.13 -11.89 -30.31
CA GLN A 71 -13.39 -12.70 -31.49
C GLN A 71 -14.30 -11.94 -32.47
N ASP A 72 -13.91 -11.90 -33.75
CA ASP A 72 -14.68 -11.33 -34.86
C ASP A 72 -15.16 -9.86 -34.66
N ALA A 73 -14.44 -9.08 -33.86
CA ALA A 73 -14.78 -7.67 -33.61
C ALA A 73 -14.36 -6.76 -34.78
N ARG A 74 -15.31 -5.92 -35.24
CA ARG A 74 -15.02 -4.82 -36.17
C ARG A 74 -14.23 -3.76 -35.42
N HIS A 75 -13.26 -3.20 -36.12
CA HIS A 75 -12.30 -2.29 -35.56
C HIS A 75 -12.20 -1.05 -36.43
N PHE A 76 -12.02 0.09 -35.77
CA PHE A 76 -11.79 1.36 -36.42
C PHE A 76 -10.54 1.99 -35.81
N GLU A 77 -9.55 2.30 -36.65
CA GLU A 77 -8.31 2.99 -36.26
C GLU A 77 -8.17 4.24 -37.11
N TYR A 78 -7.95 5.38 -36.45
CA TYR A 78 -7.80 6.65 -37.15
C TYR A 78 -6.87 7.61 -36.41
N LEU A 79 -5.98 8.28 -37.16
CA LEU A 79 -5.07 9.32 -36.66
C LEU A 79 -5.71 10.69 -36.84
N MET A 80 -6.00 11.36 -35.73
CA MET A 80 -6.62 12.68 -35.75
C MET A 80 -5.63 13.75 -36.19
N THR A 81 -6.06 14.60 -37.10
CA THR A 81 -5.35 15.78 -37.56
C THR A 81 -6.25 17.00 -37.45
N ARG A 82 -5.66 18.21 -37.54
CA ARG A 82 -6.42 19.47 -37.55
C ARG A 82 -7.34 19.61 -38.76
N PHE A 83 -7.13 18.79 -39.80
CA PHE A 83 -7.91 18.78 -41.04
C PHE A 83 -8.88 17.60 -41.13
N SER A 84 -8.90 16.72 -40.13
CA SER A 84 -9.78 15.56 -40.13
C SER A 84 -11.23 16.00 -40.16
N THR A 85 -12.00 15.37 -41.04
CA THR A 85 -13.41 15.68 -41.27
C THR A 85 -14.32 14.62 -40.62
N PRO A 86 -15.57 14.97 -40.24
CA PRO A 86 -16.54 13.99 -39.76
C PRO A 86 -16.79 12.84 -40.74
N GLU A 87 -16.65 13.06 -42.05
CA GLU A 87 -16.82 12.06 -43.10
C GLU A 87 -15.78 10.93 -43.01
N GLU A 88 -14.55 11.25 -42.61
CA GLU A 88 -13.47 10.27 -42.46
C GLU A 88 -13.64 9.41 -41.21
N VAL A 89 -14.34 9.91 -40.19
CA VAL A 89 -14.51 9.25 -38.89
C VAL A 89 -15.83 8.50 -38.78
N PHE A 90 -16.93 9.12 -39.24
CA PHE A 90 -18.29 8.61 -39.09
C PHE A 90 -18.91 8.13 -40.40
N GLY A 91 -18.16 8.22 -41.50
CA GLY A 91 -18.59 7.82 -42.83
C GLY A 91 -19.09 8.98 -43.70
N PRO A 92 -18.87 8.90 -45.03
CA PRO A 92 -19.25 9.94 -45.96
C PRO A 92 -20.78 10.02 -46.12
N LEU A 93 -21.28 11.18 -46.57
CA LEU A 93 -22.68 11.33 -46.92
C LEU A 93 -23.04 10.52 -48.18
N SER A 94 -24.22 9.90 -48.16
CA SER A 94 -24.79 9.21 -49.31
C SER A 94 -25.28 10.23 -50.34
N ILE A 95 -24.57 10.31 -51.46
CA ILE A 95 -24.95 11.19 -52.58
C ILE A 95 -26.31 10.77 -53.17
N GLN A 96 -26.62 9.47 -53.18
CA GLN A 96 -27.91 8.95 -53.64
C GLN A 96 -29.05 9.44 -52.75
N ALA A 97 -28.96 9.24 -51.43
CA ALA A 97 -29.99 9.70 -50.50
C ALA A 97 -30.17 11.23 -50.52
N LEU A 98 -29.08 11.98 -50.71
CA LEU A 98 -29.16 13.43 -50.82
C LEU A 98 -29.84 13.88 -52.12
N LYS A 99 -29.55 13.22 -53.26
CA LYS A 99 -30.12 13.58 -54.56
C LYS A 99 -31.56 13.13 -54.75
N GLU A 100 -31.92 11.95 -54.24
CA GLU A 100 -33.23 11.34 -54.46
C GLU A 100 -34.24 11.73 -53.38
N ASP A 101 -33.83 11.72 -52.10
CA ASP A 101 -34.73 11.92 -50.96
C ASP A 101 -34.52 13.25 -50.23
N GLY A 102 -33.48 14.03 -50.58
CA GLY A 102 -33.10 15.25 -49.86
C GLY A 102 -32.61 15.00 -48.42
N LYS A 103 -32.22 13.76 -48.10
CA LYS A 103 -31.85 13.34 -46.74
C LYS A 103 -30.34 13.31 -46.54
N TYR A 104 -29.89 13.81 -45.38
CA TYR A 104 -28.49 13.78 -44.96
C TYR A 104 -28.17 12.46 -44.24
N LEU A 105 -28.02 11.38 -45.02
CA LEU A 105 -27.65 10.05 -44.52
C LEU A 105 -26.16 9.77 -44.74
N ARG A 106 -25.49 9.20 -43.73
CA ARG A 106 -24.08 8.75 -43.79
C ARG A 106 -23.97 7.26 -44.04
N LEU A 107 -22.96 6.87 -44.81
CA LEU A 107 -22.55 5.49 -45.05
C LEU A 107 -21.60 5.05 -43.93
N THR A 108 -22.13 4.39 -42.90
CA THR A 108 -21.41 4.07 -41.65
C THR A 108 -20.60 2.78 -41.70
N SER A 109 -20.78 1.97 -42.74
CA SER A 109 -20.12 0.68 -42.89
C SER A 109 -18.60 0.83 -42.93
N GLY A 110 -17.90 0.18 -41.99
CA GLY A 110 -16.45 0.27 -41.83
C GLY A 110 -15.94 1.47 -41.02
N TYR A 111 -16.84 2.31 -40.50
CA TYR A 111 -16.51 3.49 -39.70
C TYR A 111 -16.86 3.31 -38.22
N LEU A 112 -16.51 4.32 -37.40
CA LEU A 112 -16.72 4.31 -35.95
C LEU A 112 -18.12 3.86 -35.50
N PRO A 113 -19.25 4.29 -36.11
CA PRO A 113 -20.58 3.94 -35.63
C PRO A 113 -20.88 2.43 -35.61
N GLU A 114 -20.15 1.63 -36.39
CA GLU A 114 -20.34 0.17 -36.49
C GLU A 114 -19.22 -0.65 -35.85
N ALA A 115 -18.22 -0.01 -35.24
CA ALA A 115 -17.05 -0.69 -34.69
C ALA A 115 -17.22 -1.06 -33.20
N GLU A 116 -16.86 -2.30 -32.85
CA GLU A 116 -16.79 -2.74 -31.45
C GLU A 116 -15.51 -2.25 -30.75
N VAL A 117 -14.41 -2.09 -31.48
CA VAL A 117 -13.12 -1.59 -30.95
C VAL A 117 -12.67 -0.36 -31.73
N VAL A 118 -12.54 0.77 -31.03
CA VAL A 118 -12.20 2.06 -31.63
C VAL A 118 -10.86 2.55 -31.07
N PHE A 119 -9.92 2.89 -31.95
CA PHE A 119 -8.66 3.54 -31.60
C PHE A 119 -8.53 4.91 -32.29
N LEU A 120 -8.43 5.97 -31.49
CA LEU A 120 -8.25 7.35 -31.98
C LEU A 120 -6.91 7.90 -31.46
N ASP A 121 -5.94 8.06 -32.37
CA ASP A 121 -4.63 8.63 -32.04
C ASP A 121 -4.66 10.16 -32.20
N GLU A 122 -3.85 10.86 -31.41
CA GLU A 122 -3.77 12.33 -31.36
C GLU A 122 -5.12 13.03 -31.15
N ILE A 123 -5.96 12.49 -30.25
CA ILE A 123 -7.37 12.87 -30.09
C ILE A 123 -7.62 14.39 -29.91
N TRP A 124 -6.69 15.11 -29.29
CA TRP A 124 -6.80 16.55 -29.05
C TRP A 124 -6.58 17.42 -30.29
N LYS A 125 -6.13 16.85 -31.42
CA LYS A 125 -5.97 17.56 -32.69
C LYS A 125 -7.25 17.59 -33.53
N ALA A 126 -8.28 16.83 -33.15
CA ALA A 126 -9.54 16.77 -33.88
C ALA A 126 -10.30 18.10 -33.84
N GLY A 127 -11.08 18.39 -34.89
CA GLY A 127 -11.94 19.57 -34.92
C GLY A 127 -13.17 19.47 -33.99
N PRO A 128 -13.78 20.61 -33.59
CA PRO A 128 -14.92 20.62 -32.66
C PRO A 128 -16.12 19.78 -33.11
N ALA A 129 -16.38 19.68 -34.42
CA ALA A 129 -17.48 18.87 -34.96
C ALA A 129 -17.30 17.37 -34.66
N ILE A 130 -16.07 16.87 -34.75
CA ILE A 130 -15.75 15.48 -34.42
C ILE A 130 -15.89 15.26 -32.91
N LEU A 131 -15.31 16.15 -32.11
CA LEU A 131 -15.31 16.04 -30.65
C LEU A 131 -16.73 16.06 -30.06
N ASN A 132 -17.60 16.93 -30.56
CA ASN A 132 -19.01 16.97 -30.13
C ASN A 132 -19.78 15.70 -30.50
N THR A 133 -19.53 15.16 -31.70
CA THR A 133 -20.16 13.90 -32.13
C THR A 133 -19.63 12.72 -31.31
N LEU A 134 -18.33 12.71 -30.99
CA LEU A 134 -17.72 11.71 -30.08
C LEU A 134 -18.30 11.79 -28.67
N LEU A 135 -18.59 12.98 -28.15
CA LEU A 135 -19.23 13.14 -26.84
C LEU A 135 -20.57 12.43 -26.78
N THR A 136 -21.43 12.60 -27.79
CA THR A 136 -22.72 11.89 -27.91
C THR A 136 -22.50 10.39 -28.07
N ALA A 137 -21.61 9.98 -28.97
CA ALA A 137 -21.30 8.57 -29.22
C ALA A 137 -20.80 7.83 -27.96
N ILE A 138 -19.93 8.46 -27.17
CA ILE A 138 -19.38 7.86 -25.94
C ILE A 138 -20.40 7.89 -24.80
N ASN A 139 -21.23 8.92 -24.72
CA ASN A 139 -22.15 9.11 -23.61
C ASN A 139 -23.44 8.28 -23.75
N GLU A 140 -24.07 8.38 -24.92
CA GLU A 140 -25.38 7.77 -25.19
C GLU A 140 -25.21 6.39 -25.82
N ARG A 141 -24.02 6.05 -26.33
CA ARG A 141 -23.79 4.87 -27.17
C ARG A 141 -24.75 4.83 -28.36
N GLN A 142 -25.09 6.01 -28.88
CA GLN A 142 -25.97 6.21 -30.02
C GLN A 142 -25.28 7.12 -31.03
N PHE A 143 -25.53 6.84 -32.31
CA PHE A 143 -25.13 7.69 -33.43
C PHE A 143 -26.38 8.20 -34.13
N ARG A 144 -26.50 9.53 -34.27
CA ARG A 144 -27.58 10.15 -35.03
C ARG A 144 -27.19 10.20 -36.50
N ASN A 145 -27.93 9.46 -37.33
CA ASN A 145 -27.75 9.44 -38.78
C ASN A 145 -29.01 10.00 -39.45
N GLY A 146 -28.98 11.29 -39.81
CA GLY A 146 -30.17 12.02 -40.26
C GLY A 146 -31.24 12.09 -39.17
N ASP A 147 -32.39 11.46 -39.45
CA ASP A 147 -33.56 11.43 -38.57
C ASP A 147 -33.61 10.18 -37.67
N SER A 148 -32.75 9.18 -37.91
CA SER A 148 -32.67 7.97 -37.11
C SER A 148 -31.50 7.98 -36.13
N GLN A 149 -31.67 7.29 -35.00
CA GLN A 149 -30.61 6.99 -34.05
C GLN A 149 -30.29 5.49 -34.12
N HIS A 150 -29.00 5.16 -34.13
CA HIS A 150 -28.51 3.79 -34.18
C HIS A 150 -27.59 3.51 -32.98
N PRO A 151 -27.73 2.36 -32.29
CA PRO A 151 -26.82 1.99 -31.22
C PRO A 151 -25.42 1.72 -31.77
N ILE A 152 -24.41 2.21 -31.05
CA ILE A 152 -23.01 1.95 -31.36
C ILE A 152 -22.56 0.72 -30.56
N PRO A 153 -22.08 -0.37 -31.20
CA PRO A 153 -21.69 -1.60 -30.51
C PRO A 153 -20.32 -1.50 -29.81
N MET A 154 -19.84 -0.29 -29.54
CA MET A 154 -18.51 -0.01 -29.01
C MET A 154 -18.32 -0.64 -27.61
N ARG A 155 -17.40 -1.60 -27.53
CA ARG A 155 -16.95 -2.26 -26.30
C ARG A 155 -15.72 -1.59 -25.72
N LEU A 156 -14.80 -1.16 -26.57
CA LEU A 156 -13.56 -0.50 -26.17
C LEU A 156 -13.32 0.75 -27.00
N LEU A 157 -13.09 1.86 -26.31
CA LEU A 157 -12.49 3.07 -26.87
C LEU A 157 -11.09 3.25 -26.29
N VAL A 158 -10.08 3.21 -27.14
CA VAL A 158 -8.71 3.62 -26.80
C VAL A 158 -8.43 4.95 -27.47
N THR A 159 -8.01 5.93 -26.70
CA THR A 159 -7.53 7.21 -27.21
C THR A 159 -6.07 7.39 -26.82
N ALA A 160 -5.31 8.08 -27.66
CA ALA A 160 -3.91 8.38 -27.36
C ALA A 160 -3.59 9.85 -27.66
N SER A 161 -2.63 10.40 -26.92
CA SER A 161 -2.04 11.70 -27.22
C SER A 161 -0.66 11.84 -26.57
N ASN A 162 0.11 12.82 -27.04
CA ASN A 162 1.34 13.26 -26.38
C ASN A 162 1.11 14.43 -25.42
N GLU A 163 -0.08 15.04 -25.45
CA GLU A 163 -0.44 16.20 -24.65
C GLU A 163 -1.76 15.99 -23.91
N LEU A 164 -1.97 16.78 -22.87
CA LEU A 164 -3.27 16.93 -22.22
C LEU A 164 -4.11 17.95 -22.99
N PRO A 165 -5.46 17.93 -22.86
CA PRO A 165 -6.28 18.96 -23.50
C PRO A 165 -5.88 20.35 -22.99
N ALA A 166 -5.87 21.34 -23.88
CA ALA A 166 -5.57 22.71 -23.49
C ALA A 166 -6.59 23.22 -22.46
N PRO A 167 -6.17 24.03 -21.46
CA PRO A 167 -7.10 24.68 -20.54
C PRO A 167 -8.16 25.48 -21.31
N ASP A 168 -9.40 25.50 -20.81
CA ASP A 168 -10.54 26.24 -21.40
C ASP A 168 -10.93 25.83 -22.83
N SER A 169 -10.40 24.71 -23.34
CA SER A 169 -10.73 24.20 -24.67
C SER A 169 -12.13 23.58 -24.78
N GLY A 170 -12.85 23.43 -23.66
CA GLY A 170 -14.12 22.69 -23.58
C GLY A 170 -13.97 21.16 -23.70
N LEU A 171 -12.74 20.66 -23.87
CA LEU A 171 -12.45 19.24 -24.05
C LEU A 171 -12.41 18.46 -22.74
N GLU A 172 -12.48 19.15 -21.60
CA GLU A 172 -12.57 18.58 -20.26
C GLU A 172 -13.73 17.59 -20.14
N ALA A 173 -14.86 17.89 -20.77
CA ALA A 173 -16.02 17.01 -20.79
C ALA A 173 -15.71 15.67 -21.49
N LEU A 174 -14.91 15.68 -22.55
CA LEU A 174 -14.50 14.47 -23.26
C LEU A 174 -13.42 13.73 -22.47
N TYR A 175 -12.47 14.47 -21.90
CA TYR A 175 -11.42 13.90 -21.06
C TYR A 175 -11.97 13.25 -19.79
N ASP A 176 -12.99 13.82 -19.15
CA ASP A 176 -13.68 13.20 -18.01
C ASP A 176 -14.39 11.89 -18.39
N ARG A 177 -14.76 11.71 -19.67
CA ARG A 177 -15.34 10.46 -20.15
C ARG A 177 -14.31 9.35 -20.33
N MET A 178 -13.04 9.71 -20.43
CA MET A 178 -11.91 8.77 -20.44
C MET A 178 -11.60 8.33 -19.01
N LEU A 179 -12.19 7.21 -18.59
CA LEU A 179 -12.06 6.70 -17.22
C LEU A 179 -10.61 6.33 -16.88
N VAL A 180 -10.07 5.34 -17.58
CA VAL A 180 -8.72 4.83 -17.33
C VAL A 180 -7.72 5.70 -18.06
N ARG A 181 -6.75 6.25 -17.34
CA ARG A 181 -5.73 7.16 -17.83
C ARG A 181 -4.36 6.57 -17.49
N VAL A 182 -3.67 6.10 -18.53
CA VAL A 182 -2.36 5.45 -18.39
C VAL A 182 -1.28 6.40 -18.88
N TRP A 183 -0.39 6.76 -17.96
CA TRP A 183 0.85 7.46 -18.29
C TRP A 183 1.90 6.45 -18.75
N MET A 184 2.43 6.64 -19.94
CA MET A 184 3.43 5.79 -20.56
C MET A 184 4.72 6.57 -20.81
N ASP A 185 5.85 5.95 -20.52
CA ASP A 185 7.17 6.53 -20.76
C ASP A 185 8.06 5.54 -21.54
N ARG A 186 9.25 5.97 -21.96
CA ARG A 186 10.28 5.13 -22.59
C ARG A 186 10.67 3.97 -21.68
N VAL A 187 11.19 2.91 -22.28
CA VAL A 187 11.75 1.76 -21.54
C VAL A 187 12.92 2.24 -20.69
N GLN A 188 12.89 1.95 -19.39
CA GLN A 188 13.87 2.43 -18.41
C GLN A 188 14.91 1.36 -18.08
N GLU A 189 14.51 0.10 -17.95
CA GLU A 189 15.43 -0.98 -17.56
C GLU A 189 16.35 -1.38 -18.70
N LYS A 190 17.65 -1.43 -18.41
CA LYS A 190 18.70 -1.77 -19.40
C LYS A 190 18.46 -3.13 -20.05
N SER A 191 18.05 -4.13 -19.27
CA SER A 191 17.76 -5.49 -19.75
C SER A 191 16.58 -5.51 -20.73
N ASN A 192 15.50 -4.80 -20.39
CA ASN A 192 14.32 -4.66 -21.24
C ASN A 192 14.65 -3.89 -22.52
N PHE A 193 15.47 -2.83 -22.42
CA PHE A 193 15.91 -2.08 -23.59
C PHE A 193 16.75 -2.93 -24.53
N GLN A 194 17.68 -3.73 -24.01
CA GLN A 194 18.48 -4.67 -24.80
C GLN A 194 17.59 -5.72 -25.49
N ALA A 195 16.64 -6.32 -24.78
CA ALA A 195 15.72 -7.30 -25.34
C ALA A 195 14.80 -6.69 -26.41
N MET A 196 14.37 -5.43 -26.22
CA MET A 196 13.61 -4.68 -27.22
C MET A 196 14.41 -4.46 -28.50
N LEU A 197 15.68 -4.06 -28.40
CA LEU A 197 16.54 -3.84 -29.56
C LEU A 197 16.93 -5.14 -30.29
N ALA A 198 17.02 -6.26 -29.56
CA ALA A 198 17.32 -7.57 -30.12
C ALA A 198 16.10 -8.28 -30.73
N SER A 199 14.90 -7.72 -30.57
CA SER A 199 13.66 -8.29 -31.12
C SER A 199 13.54 -7.96 -32.60
N ASP A 200 13.31 -8.96 -33.44
CA ASP A 200 13.13 -8.81 -34.89
C ASP A 200 11.79 -8.14 -35.28
N GLY A 201 11.00 -7.68 -34.30
CA GLY A 201 9.70 -7.02 -34.50
C GLY A 201 8.58 -7.95 -34.99
N GLN A 202 8.92 -9.18 -35.40
CA GLN A 202 7.99 -10.23 -35.81
C GLN A 202 7.54 -11.04 -34.59
N SER A 203 6.75 -10.45 -33.71
CA SER A 203 6.06 -11.23 -32.69
C SER A 203 4.94 -12.02 -33.39
N HIS A 204 5.16 -13.31 -33.63
CA HIS A 204 4.09 -14.22 -34.06
C HIS A 204 3.04 -14.28 -32.95
N GLN A 205 1.94 -13.58 -33.14
CA GLN A 205 0.85 -13.55 -32.18
C GLN A 205 0.17 -14.92 -32.14
N ASN A 206 0.65 -15.79 -31.26
CA ASN A 206 0.07 -17.10 -31.01
C ASN A 206 -1.23 -16.99 -30.17
N LEU A 207 -2.16 -16.15 -30.61
CA LEU A 207 -3.49 -16.05 -30.02
C LEU A 207 -4.35 -17.19 -30.57
N THR A 208 -4.61 -18.18 -29.73
CA THR A 208 -5.57 -19.23 -30.05
C THR A 208 -6.99 -18.67 -29.97
N PRO A 209 -7.88 -19.00 -30.92
CA PRO A 209 -9.28 -18.56 -30.86
C PRO A 209 -10.01 -18.93 -29.55
N SER A 210 -9.53 -19.98 -28.85
CA SER A 210 -10.07 -20.42 -27.57
C SER A 210 -9.86 -19.45 -26.40
N VAL A 211 -8.90 -18.52 -26.48
CA VAL A 211 -8.66 -17.52 -25.41
C VAL A 211 -9.34 -16.18 -25.69
N GLN A 212 -9.85 -15.97 -26.91
CA GLN A 212 -10.54 -14.75 -27.29
C GLN A 212 -11.93 -14.65 -26.63
N ILE A 213 -12.37 -13.42 -26.44
CA ILE A 213 -13.64 -13.08 -25.81
C ILE A 213 -14.73 -13.05 -26.88
N ARG A 214 -15.78 -13.83 -26.68
CA ARG A 214 -16.97 -13.82 -27.54
C ARG A 214 -17.93 -12.71 -27.15
N GLY A 215 -18.77 -12.30 -28.09
CA GLY A 215 -19.77 -11.26 -27.84
C GLY A 215 -20.79 -11.64 -26.76
N GLU A 216 -21.35 -12.84 -26.86
CA GLU A 216 -22.32 -13.36 -25.88
C GLU A 216 -21.73 -13.42 -24.46
N GLU A 217 -20.46 -13.82 -24.35
CA GLU A 217 -19.75 -13.85 -23.08
C GLU A 217 -19.56 -12.45 -22.50
N TYR A 218 -19.13 -11.51 -23.35
CA TYR A 218 -18.95 -10.11 -22.95
C TYR A 218 -20.23 -9.49 -22.41
N ASP A 219 -21.36 -9.70 -23.10
CA ASP A 219 -22.66 -9.18 -22.71
C ASP A 219 -23.11 -9.78 -21.37
N ALA A 220 -22.95 -11.10 -21.19
CA ALA A 220 -23.26 -11.77 -19.92
C ALA A 220 -22.42 -11.25 -18.73
N TRP A 221 -21.15 -10.88 -18.97
CA TRP A 221 -20.32 -10.31 -17.90
C TRP A 221 -20.74 -8.90 -17.51
N GLN A 222 -21.33 -8.10 -18.41
CA GLN A 222 -21.76 -6.75 -18.06
C GLN A 222 -22.78 -6.75 -16.91
N ASP A 223 -23.70 -7.72 -16.93
CA ASP A 223 -24.69 -7.92 -15.87
C ASP A 223 -24.06 -8.53 -14.62
N ALA A 224 -23.15 -9.50 -14.78
CA ALA A 224 -22.48 -10.15 -13.66
C ALA A 224 -21.58 -9.18 -12.86
N ILE A 225 -20.92 -8.24 -13.53
CA ILE A 225 -20.08 -7.20 -12.90
C ILE A 225 -20.93 -6.31 -11.97
N GLU A 226 -22.17 -6.00 -12.34
CA GLU A 226 -23.05 -5.18 -11.51
C GLU A 226 -23.46 -5.88 -10.20
N GLN A 227 -23.55 -7.21 -10.23
CA GLN A 227 -23.87 -8.04 -9.06
C GLN A 227 -22.73 -8.18 -8.05
N VAL A 228 -21.51 -7.80 -8.41
CA VAL A 228 -20.38 -7.81 -7.47
C VAL A 228 -20.66 -6.84 -6.33
N ARG A 229 -20.52 -7.36 -5.10
CA ARG A 229 -20.83 -6.63 -3.88
C ARG A 229 -19.71 -5.64 -3.55
N LEU A 230 -20.08 -4.48 -3.03
CA LEU A 230 -19.14 -3.53 -2.42
C LEU A 230 -19.30 -3.63 -0.91
N PRO A 231 -18.38 -4.30 -0.18
CA PRO A 231 -18.46 -4.39 1.27
C PRO A 231 -18.36 -3.01 1.93
N ASP A 232 -19.04 -2.81 3.06
CA ASP A 232 -19.03 -1.55 3.81
C ASP A 232 -17.60 -1.11 4.16
N ALA A 233 -16.72 -2.04 4.53
CA ALA A 233 -15.32 -1.76 4.80
C ALA A 233 -14.59 -1.14 3.58
N CYS A 234 -14.88 -1.60 2.37
CA CYS A 234 -14.33 -1.01 1.14
C CYS A 234 -14.98 0.33 0.82
N PHE A 235 -16.26 0.51 1.10
CA PHE A 235 -16.94 1.80 0.96
C PHE A 235 -16.33 2.88 1.86
N GLU A 236 -16.08 2.57 3.14
CA GLU A 236 -15.43 3.50 4.08
C GLU A 236 -14.04 3.91 3.58
N LEU A 237 -13.27 2.97 3.02
CA LEU A 237 -11.97 3.25 2.42
C LEU A 237 -12.08 4.17 1.19
N ILE A 238 -13.08 3.96 0.32
CA ILE A 238 -13.37 4.84 -0.82
C ILE A 238 -13.73 6.25 -0.34
N TYR A 239 -14.59 6.35 0.68
CA TYR A 239 -15.05 7.61 1.21
C TYR A 239 -13.91 8.40 1.89
N GLN A 240 -13.06 7.70 2.64
CA GLN A 240 -11.85 8.29 3.21
C GLN A 240 -10.90 8.82 2.13
N LEU A 241 -10.68 8.05 1.05
CA LEU A 241 -9.85 8.49 -0.08
C LEU A 241 -10.42 9.75 -0.74
N ARG A 242 -11.75 9.81 -0.93
CA ARG A 242 -12.43 10.99 -1.44
C ARG A 242 -12.18 12.22 -0.56
N GLN A 243 -12.37 12.10 0.76
CA GLN A 243 -12.13 13.21 1.69
C GLN A 243 -10.67 13.69 1.67
N GLN A 244 -9.72 12.76 1.59
CA GLN A 244 -8.29 13.09 1.50
C GLN A 244 -7.95 13.82 0.20
N LEU A 245 -8.51 13.39 -0.94
CA LEU A 245 -8.34 14.06 -2.23
C LEU A 245 -8.89 15.48 -2.18
N ASP A 246 -10.12 15.65 -1.68
CA ASP A 246 -10.77 16.96 -1.56
C ASP A 246 -9.96 17.90 -0.65
N SER A 247 -9.34 17.38 0.42
CA SER A 247 -8.53 18.17 1.35
C SER A 247 -7.14 18.54 0.82
N LEU A 248 -6.45 17.61 0.13
CA LEU A 248 -5.06 17.80 -0.30
C LEU A 248 -4.96 18.59 -1.60
N LEU A 249 -5.86 18.31 -2.53
CA LEU A 249 -5.83 18.91 -3.87
C LEU A 249 -6.80 20.08 -3.99
N GLY A 250 -7.74 20.25 -3.06
CA GLY A 250 -8.74 21.30 -3.10
C GLY A 250 -9.45 21.34 -4.45
N HIS A 251 -9.51 22.51 -5.08
CA HIS A 251 -10.05 22.67 -6.45
C HIS A 251 -9.11 22.20 -7.57
N GLY A 252 -7.85 21.86 -7.26
CA GLY A 252 -6.83 21.47 -8.26
C GLY A 252 -7.03 20.07 -8.85
N CYS A 253 -7.82 19.20 -8.21
CA CYS A 253 -8.18 17.88 -8.74
C CYS A 253 -9.61 17.53 -8.37
N TYR A 254 -10.58 18.16 -9.05
CA TYR A 254 -11.98 17.82 -8.86
C TYR A 254 -12.31 16.46 -9.49
N VAL A 255 -12.72 15.50 -8.66
CA VAL A 255 -13.23 14.19 -9.10
C VAL A 255 -14.75 14.20 -9.04
N SER A 256 -15.41 14.11 -10.20
CA SER A 256 -16.88 14.11 -10.27
C SER A 256 -17.50 12.84 -9.66
N ASP A 257 -18.72 12.94 -9.15
CA ASP A 257 -19.48 11.77 -8.67
C ASP A 257 -19.66 10.71 -9.78
N ARG A 258 -19.74 11.16 -11.03
CA ARG A 258 -19.78 10.29 -12.21
C ARG A 258 -18.50 9.45 -12.32
N ARG A 259 -17.33 10.09 -12.19
CA ARG A 259 -16.03 9.42 -12.26
C ARG A 259 -15.88 8.40 -11.14
N TRP A 260 -16.32 8.73 -9.92
CA TRP A 260 -16.40 7.77 -8.81
C TRP A 260 -17.29 6.57 -9.15
N LYS A 261 -18.51 6.80 -9.63
CA LYS A 261 -19.44 5.70 -10.00
C LYS A 261 -18.84 4.76 -11.05
N LYS A 262 -18.19 5.31 -12.07
CA LYS A 262 -17.51 4.54 -13.12
C LYS A 262 -16.27 3.80 -12.59
N ALA A 263 -15.46 4.45 -11.76
CA ALA A 263 -14.32 3.81 -11.13
C ALA A 263 -14.75 2.65 -10.22
N VAL A 264 -15.88 2.78 -9.51
CA VAL A 264 -16.48 1.68 -8.73
C VAL A 264 -16.89 0.50 -9.63
N ARG A 265 -17.48 0.77 -10.81
CA ARG A 265 -17.76 -0.30 -11.80
C ARG A 265 -16.47 -1.00 -12.25
N LEU A 266 -15.38 -0.27 -12.45
CA LEU A 266 -14.09 -0.83 -12.85
C LEU A 266 -13.48 -1.75 -11.77
N ILE A 267 -13.52 -1.36 -10.49
CA ILE A 267 -13.02 -2.21 -9.39
C ILE A 267 -13.91 -3.44 -9.16
N LYS A 268 -15.24 -3.33 -9.39
CA LYS A 268 -16.14 -4.49 -9.42
C LYS A 268 -15.76 -5.46 -10.55
N ALA A 269 -15.45 -4.94 -11.74
CA ALA A 269 -14.96 -5.76 -12.84
C ALA A 269 -13.64 -6.44 -12.48
N SER A 270 -12.72 -5.72 -11.83
CA SER A 270 -11.46 -6.29 -11.33
C SER A 270 -11.71 -7.47 -10.39
N ALA A 271 -12.59 -7.31 -9.39
CA ALA A 271 -12.96 -8.38 -8.47
C ALA A 271 -13.55 -9.59 -9.21
N PHE A 272 -14.52 -9.37 -10.11
CA PHE A 272 -15.14 -10.41 -10.92
C PHE A 272 -14.12 -11.22 -11.73
N PHE A 273 -13.21 -10.55 -12.44
CA PHE A 273 -12.21 -11.22 -13.28
C PHE A 273 -11.07 -11.88 -12.47
N ASN A 274 -10.87 -11.48 -11.21
CA ASN A 274 -10.06 -12.22 -10.25
C ASN A 274 -10.84 -13.37 -9.56
N GLY A 275 -12.08 -13.65 -9.96
CA GLY A 275 -12.90 -14.75 -9.43
C GLY A 275 -13.59 -14.46 -8.10
N ARG A 276 -13.69 -13.18 -7.70
CA ARG A 276 -14.37 -12.74 -6.47
C ARG A 276 -15.77 -12.22 -6.77
N ASP A 277 -16.69 -12.41 -5.82
CA ASP A 277 -18.06 -11.86 -5.84
C ASP A 277 -18.20 -10.57 -5.02
N GLU A 278 -17.10 -10.11 -4.43
CA GLU A 278 -17.01 -8.86 -3.67
C GLU A 278 -15.68 -8.14 -3.95
N VAL A 279 -15.73 -6.81 -3.87
CA VAL A 279 -14.58 -5.93 -4.01
C VAL A 279 -13.62 -6.12 -2.84
N ALA A 280 -12.33 -6.26 -3.15
CA ALA A 280 -11.25 -6.33 -2.17
C ALA A 280 -10.51 -4.99 -2.04
N PRO A 281 -9.83 -4.73 -0.91
CA PRO A 281 -9.00 -3.53 -0.74
C PRO A 281 -7.92 -3.34 -1.83
N LEU A 282 -7.43 -4.42 -2.45
CA LEU A 282 -6.47 -4.32 -3.56
C LEU A 282 -7.07 -3.74 -4.83
N ASP A 283 -8.37 -3.92 -5.07
CA ASP A 283 -9.01 -3.37 -6.27
C ASP A 283 -9.01 -1.82 -6.24
N LEU A 284 -9.05 -1.23 -5.04
CA LEU A 284 -9.03 0.24 -4.85
C LEU A 284 -7.72 0.87 -5.35
N LEU A 285 -6.64 0.09 -5.47
CA LEU A 285 -5.36 0.57 -6.01
C LEU A 285 -5.48 0.99 -7.48
N LEU A 286 -6.49 0.51 -8.21
CA LEU A 286 -6.77 0.89 -9.60
C LEU A 286 -7.21 2.36 -9.73
N PHE A 287 -7.65 2.99 -8.65
CA PHE A 287 -7.97 4.42 -8.66
C PHE A 287 -6.78 5.30 -9.03
N LYS A 288 -5.54 4.83 -8.82
CA LYS A 288 -4.32 5.53 -9.22
C LYS A 288 -4.28 5.87 -10.71
N ASP A 289 -4.97 5.10 -11.55
CA ASP A 289 -5.05 5.31 -13.00
C ASP A 289 -6.40 5.92 -13.43
N CYS A 290 -7.28 6.25 -12.48
CA CYS A 290 -8.63 6.72 -12.77
C CYS A 290 -8.91 8.14 -12.26
N LEU A 291 -8.27 8.60 -11.18
CA LEU A 291 -8.72 9.83 -10.50
C LEU A 291 -7.88 11.08 -10.82
N TRP A 292 -6.69 10.91 -11.41
CA TRP A 292 -5.80 12.03 -11.76
C TRP A 292 -6.18 12.69 -13.08
N HIS A 293 -5.98 14.00 -13.21
CA HIS A 293 -6.29 14.78 -14.42
C HIS A 293 -5.05 15.34 -15.13
N ASP A 294 -4.03 15.68 -14.37
CA ASP A 294 -2.77 16.23 -14.82
C ASP A 294 -1.58 15.60 -14.06
N GLU A 295 -0.37 16.05 -14.36
CA GLU A 295 0.85 15.51 -13.74
C GLU A 295 0.92 15.74 -12.22
N ALA A 296 0.46 16.91 -11.76
CA ALA A 296 0.47 17.27 -10.34
C ALA A 296 -0.50 16.39 -9.53
N SER A 297 -1.76 16.30 -9.98
CA SER A 297 -2.77 15.43 -9.37
C SER A 297 -2.38 13.95 -9.46
N ARG A 298 -1.71 13.52 -10.54
CA ARG A 298 -1.19 12.15 -10.66
C ARG A 298 -0.15 11.84 -9.59
N THR A 299 0.80 12.74 -9.39
CA THR A 299 1.87 12.56 -8.40
C THR A 299 1.29 12.46 -6.99
N ALA A 300 0.41 13.39 -6.62
CA ALA A 300 -0.27 13.37 -5.32
C ALA A 300 -1.13 12.12 -5.12
N LEU A 301 -1.86 11.69 -6.17
CA LEU A 301 -2.68 10.48 -6.11
C LEU A 301 -1.83 9.22 -5.95
N LEU A 302 -0.68 9.12 -6.61
CA LEU A 302 0.24 7.98 -6.45
C LEU A 302 0.80 7.90 -5.04
N GLU A 303 1.19 9.04 -4.45
CA GLU A 303 1.62 9.11 -3.05
C GLU A 303 0.51 8.67 -2.09
N MET A 304 -0.70 9.19 -2.29
CA MET A 304 -1.87 8.85 -1.49
C MET A 304 -2.24 7.37 -1.60
N ILE A 305 -2.24 6.79 -2.79
CA ILE A 305 -2.50 5.35 -2.98
C ILE A 305 -1.35 4.51 -2.39
N GLY A 306 -0.12 5.02 -2.42
CA GLY A 306 1.06 4.45 -1.75
C GLY A 306 0.90 4.38 -0.24
N GLU A 307 0.43 5.46 0.38
CA GLU A 307 0.07 5.48 1.80
C GLU A 307 -1.13 4.57 2.08
N PHE A 308 -2.18 4.65 1.25
CA PHE A 308 -3.38 3.84 1.34
C PHE A 308 -3.07 2.33 1.46
N SER A 309 -2.24 1.83 0.54
CA SER A 309 -1.87 0.41 0.48
C SER A 309 -1.15 -0.06 1.74
N ARG A 310 -0.25 0.77 2.28
CA ARG A 310 0.60 0.45 3.44
C ARG A 310 -0.12 0.59 4.78
N LEU A 311 -1.10 1.49 4.86
CA LEU A 311 -1.70 1.90 6.14
C LEU A 311 -3.16 1.48 6.31
N TYR A 312 -3.97 1.50 5.27
CA TYR A 312 -5.43 1.43 5.44
C TYR A 312 -6.02 0.14 4.87
N GLY A 313 -5.50 -0.36 3.74
CA GLY A 313 -6.08 -1.48 3.01
C GLY A 313 -6.36 -2.74 3.84
N TYR A 314 -5.50 -3.03 4.83
CA TYR A 314 -5.62 -4.18 5.72
C TYR A 314 -5.45 -3.79 7.19
N GLN A 315 -5.99 -2.63 7.57
CA GLN A 315 -6.01 -2.12 8.95
C GLN A 315 -4.62 -1.94 9.58
N GLN A 316 -3.56 -1.81 8.78
CA GLN A 316 -2.20 -1.73 9.28
C GLN A 316 -2.00 -0.54 10.22
N LEU A 317 -2.62 0.61 9.95
CA LEU A 317 -2.58 1.81 10.79
C LEU A 317 -3.28 1.58 12.13
N ALA A 318 -4.42 0.88 12.15
CA ALA A 318 -5.11 0.56 13.39
C ALA A 318 -4.23 -0.34 14.27
N LEU A 319 -3.67 -1.39 13.68
CA LEU A 319 -2.73 -2.29 14.38
C LEU A 319 -1.45 -1.57 14.82
N THR A 320 -0.94 -0.64 14.01
CA THR A 320 0.21 0.21 14.38
C THR A 320 -0.12 1.07 15.60
N ARG A 321 -1.33 1.68 15.66
CA ARG A 321 -1.76 2.48 16.81
C ARG A 321 -1.90 1.63 18.07
N GLU A 322 -2.42 0.41 17.94
CA GLU A 322 -2.48 -0.55 19.05
C GLU A 322 -1.07 -0.92 19.55
N LEU A 323 -0.13 -1.24 18.65
CA LEU A 323 1.27 -1.48 18.98
C LEU A 323 1.90 -0.28 19.72
N LEU A 324 1.70 0.94 19.23
CA LEU A 324 2.24 2.16 19.87
C LEU A 324 1.63 2.38 21.26
N SER A 325 0.33 2.12 21.42
CA SER A 325 -0.34 2.18 22.73
C SER A 325 0.26 1.15 23.71
N LEU A 326 0.49 -0.08 23.26
CA LEU A 326 1.09 -1.14 24.08
C LEU A 326 2.52 -0.80 24.48
N ARG A 327 3.32 -0.22 23.58
CA ARG A 327 4.67 0.27 23.90
C ARG A 327 4.64 1.37 24.95
N GLU A 328 3.71 2.31 24.86
CA GLU A 328 3.58 3.39 25.83
C GLU A 328 3.12 2.85 27.19
N GLN A 329 2.15 1.94 27.24
CA GLN A 329 1.74 1.28 28.48
C GLN A 329 2.89 0.48 29.12
N PHE A 330 3.68 -0.23 28.31
CA PHE A 330 4.86 -0.94 28.80
C PHE A 330 5.89 0.04 29.38
N LYS A 331 6.19 1.13 28.67
CA LYS A 331 7.10 2.18 29.16
C LYS A 331 6.62 2.79 30.48
N GLN A 332 5.31 3.02 30.63
CA GLN A 332 4.74 3.51 31.89
C GLN A 332 4.90 2.50 33.02
N LEU A 333 4.68 1.21 32.75
CA LEU A 333 4.94 0.14 33.72
C LEU A 333 6.42 0.13 34.13
N GLN A 334 7.35 0.18 33.17
CA GLN A 334 8.78 0.25 33.44
C GLN A 334 9.13 1.45 34.34
N GLY A 335 8.54 2.61 34.05
CA GLY A 335 8.67 3.82 34.86
C GLY A 335 8.12 3.65 36.28
N ALA A 336 6.96 3.02 36.44
CA ALA A 336 6.36 2.75 37.74
C ALA A 336 7.20 1.77 38.59
N VAL A 337 7.77 0.73 37.96
CA VAL A 337 8.72 -0.18 38.62
C VAL A 337 9.97 0.59 39.05
N ALA A 338 10.61 1.34 38.13
CA ALA A 338 11.77 2.17 38.45
C ALA A 338 11.48 3.18 39.58
N LEU A 339 10.28 3.76 39.60
CA LEU A 339 9.84 4.71 40.61
C LEU A 339 9.85 4.08 42.01
N ARG A 340 9.44 2.81 42.10
CA ARG A 340 9.21 2.06 43.34
C ARG A 340 10.47 1.41 43.90
N ILE A 341 11.29 0.80 43.04
CA ILE A 341 12.45 -0.03 43.46
C ILE A 341 13.81 0.50 42.98
N GLY A 342 13.84 1.59 42.21
CA GLY A 342 15.09 2.27 41.86
C GLY A 342 15.85 2.77 43.09
N CYS A 343 17.17 2.61 43.09
CA CYS A 343 18.03 3.06 44.19
C CYS A 343 17.96 4.59 44.30
N LYS A 344 17.38 5.10 45.38
CA LYS A 344 17.20 6.53 45.61
C LYS A 344 18.22 7.06 46.62
N ALA A 345 19.07 7.98 46.18
CA ALA A 345 19.98 8.70 47.05
C ALA A 345 19.21 9.63 48.01
N VAL A 346 19.77 9.81 49.20
CA VAL A 346 19.23 10.68 50.25
C VAL A 346 20.13 11.89 50.42
N LYS A 347 19.55 13.05 50.73
CA LYS A 347 20.34 14.24 51.09
C LYS A 347 20.91 14.05 52.49
N ARG A 348 22.22 14.22 52.67
CA ARG A 348 22.86 14.18 53.98
C ARG A 348 22.25 15.23 54.90
N LYS A 349 21.91 14.84 56.14
CA LYS A 349 21.47 15.80 57.17
C LYS A 349 22.61 16.74 57.52
N GLN A 350 22.32 18.04 57.55
CA GLN A 350 23.26 19.03 58.07
C GLN A 350 23.42 18.82 59.58
N TRP A 351 24.62 18.49 60.02
CA TRP A 351 25.01 18.70 61.40
C TRP A 351 25.77 20.01 61.53
N PHE A 352 25.52 20.73 62.63
CA PHE A 352 26.07 22.05 62.90
C PHE A 352 27.57 22.13 62.61
N GLY A 353 27.95 23.11 61.78
CA GLY A 353 29.33 23.58 61.70
C GLY A 353 30.31 22.75 60.84
N ARG A 354 29.93 22.34 59.62
CA ARG A 354 30.79 22.26 58.40
C ARG A 354 29.98 21.64 57.26
N ARG A 355 30.38 21.94 56.02
CA ARG A 355 29.66 21.67 54.75
C ARG A 355 29.20 20.20 54.58
N ALA A 356 28.07 19.82 55.16
CA ALA A 356 27.33 18.64 54.72
C ALA A 356 26.43 19.04 53.54
N ARG A 357 27.04 19.32 52.39
CA ARG A 357 26.33 19.33 51.09
C ARG A 357 26.75 18.06 50.38
N GLY A 358 25.83 17.13 50.20
CA GLY A 358 26.09 15.89 49.49
C GLY A 358 24.88 14.96 49.50
N THR A 359 24.72 14.21 48.42
CA THR A 359 23.84 13.04 48.34
C THR A 359 24.60 11.81 48.84
N GLU A 360 23.89 10.87 49.45
CA GLU A 360 24.43 9.59 49.85
C GLU A 360 23.52 8.45 49.39
N LEU A 361 24.13 7.34 48.98
CA LEU A 361 23.40 6.13 48.60
C LEU A 361 23.02 5.32 49.86
N PRO A 362 21.80 4.75 49.94
CA PRO A 362 21.31 4.03 51.11
C PRO A 362 21.90 2.62 51.22
N LEU A 363 23.23 2.49 51.29
CA LEU A 363 23.95 1.21 51.27
C LEU A 363 23.76 0.36 52.54
N ALA A 364 23.09 0.88 53.57
CA ALA A 364 22.81 0.15 54.81
C ALA A 364 21.92 -1.09 54.56
N ASN A 365 20.97 -0.96 53.64
CA ASN A 365 20.03 -2.02 53.28
C ASN A 365 20.60 -3.02 52.26
N ALA A 366 21.77 -2.73 51.68
CA ALA A 366 22.42 -3.60 50.71
C ALA A 366 22.67 -4.99 51.31
N ARG A 367 22.39 -6.02 50.51
CA ARG A 367 22.71 -7.41 50.86
C ARG A 367 24.22 -7.57 51.07
N PRO A 368 24.66 -8.22 52.15
CA PRO A 368 26.09 -8.34 52.43
C PRO A 368 26.78 -9.31 51.47
N PHE A 369 27.77 -8.81 50.73
CA PHE A 369 28.66 -9.59 49.86
C PHE A 369 30.11 -9.11 50.05
N GLY A 370 30.67 -9.38 51.23
CA GLY A 370 31.99 -8.85 51.60
C GLY A 370 32.03 -7.32 51.51
N LYS A 371 32.98 -6.78 50.73
CA LYS A 371 33.11 -5.34 50.44
C LYS A 371 32.34 -4.90 49.20
N LEU A 372 31.56 -5.77 48.57
CA LEU A 372 30.90 -5.49 47.31
C LEU A 372 29.43 -5.06 47.53
N VAL A 373 28.94 -4.19 46.65
CA VAL A 373 27.54 -3.79 46.54
C VAL A 373 27.04 -4.17 45.15
N HIS A 374 25.95 -4.92 45.12
CA HIS A 374 25.33 -5.38 43.89
C HIS A 374 24.13 -4.53 43.51
N PHE A 375 24.06 -4.22 42.21
CA PHE A 375 22.93 -3.58 41.56
C PHE A 375 22.41 -4.47 40.44
N GLN A 376 21.10 -4.48 40.28
CA GLN A 376 20.46 -4.98 39.06
C GLN A 376 20.05 -3.82 38.17
N LEU A 377 20.22 -4.00 36.87
CA LEU A 377 19.65 -3.11 35.88
C LEU A 377 18.20 -3.52 35.63
N LEU A 378 17.30 -2.54 35.63
CA LEU A 378 15.87 -2.83 35.39
C LEU A 378 15.64 -3.39 33.98
N THR A 379 16.27 -2.78 32.99
CA THR A 379 16.38 -3.32 31.63
C THR A 379 17.87 -3.57 31.35
N PRO A 380 18.28 -4.80 30.97
CA PRO A 380 19.67 -5.05 30.56
C PRO A 380 20.09 -4.12 29.43
N ALA A 381 21.29 -3.55 29.52
CA ALA A 381 21.75 -2.54 28.57
C ALA A 381 23.20 -2.80 28.12
N PRO A 382 23.57 -2.39 26.90
CA PRO A 382 24.95 -2.45 26.46
C PRO A 382 25.76 -1.37 27.19
N LEU A 383 26.69 -1.78 28.04
CA LEU A 383 27.52 -0.88 28.85
C LEU A 383 29.02 -0.94 28.46
N ASP A 384 29.43 -1.93 27.67
CA ASP A 384 30.82 -2.09 27.21
C ASP A 384 30.91 -1.67 25.73
N GLY A 385 31.60 -0.55 25.45
CA GLY A 385 31.79 -0.06 24.08
C GLY A 385 32.65 -0.99 23.21
N SER A 386 33.43 -1.90 23.82
CA SER A 386 34.20 -2.91 23.08
C SER A 386 33.36 -4.10 22.62
N ASP A 387 32.17 -4.30 23.20
CA ASP A 387 31.24 -5.37 22.87
C ASP A 387 29.78 -4.87 22.95
N PRO A 388 29.32 -4.10 21.94
CA PRO A 388 28.00 -3.47 21.96
C PRO A 388 26.81 -4.45 21.96
N GLU A 389 27.00 -5.71 21.56
CA GLU A 389 25.94 -6.72 21.54
C GLU A 389 25.70 -7.32 22.93
N ARG A 390 26.66 -7.17 23.85
CA ARG A 390 26.57 -7.75 25.19
C ARG A 390 25.74 -6.89 26.14
N LEU A 391 24.54 -7.37 26.44
CA LEU A 391 23.65 -6.77 27.44
C LEU A 391 24.11 -7.11 28.86
N THR A 392 24.37 -6.07 29.66
CA THR A 392 24.70 -6.20 31.08
C THR A 392 23.44 -6.05 31.91
N GLY A 393 23.09 -7.07 32.70
CA GLY A 393 21.93 -7.06 33.59
C GLY A 393 22.26 -6.72 35.05
N THR A 394 23.52 -6.72 35.44
CA THR A 394 23.94 -6.56 36.84
C THR A 394 25.24 -5.80 36.88
N LEU A 395 25.43 -4.96 37.90
CA LEU A 395 26.69 -4.30 38.18
C LEU A 395 27.06 -4.46 39.65
N THR A 396 28.34 -4.62 39.89
CA THR A 396 28.90 -4.73 41.23
C THR A 396 30.00 -3.70 41.38
N PHE A 397 30.04 -3.04 42.54
CA PHE A 397 31.05 -2.04 42.86
C PHE A 397 31.58 -2.25 44.26
N ASP A 398 32.78 -1.73 44.54
CA ASP A 398 33.30 -1.68 45.91
C ASP A 398 32.47 -0.70 46.77
N ARG A 399 32.07 -1.16 47.95
CA ARG A 399 31.26 -0.42 48.92
C ARG A 399 31.93 0.87 49.37
N THR A 400 33.25 0.84 49.55
CA THR A 400 34.05 1.98 49.98
C THR A 400 34.05 3.04 48.89
N LEU A 401 34.26 2.66 47.63
CA LEU A 401 34.19 3.57 46.49
C LEU A 401 32.79 4.21 46.36
N LEU A 402 31.72 3.40 46.41
CA LEU A 402 30.34 3.91 46.34
C LEU A 402 29.96 4.83 47.50
N SER A 403 30.45 4.58 48.72
CA SER A 403 30.14 5.42 49.88
C SER A 403 30.71 6.84 49.80
N HIS A 404 31.76 7.03 48.99
CA HIS A 404 32.40 8.31 48.72
C HIS A 404 32.03 8.87 47.34
N TRP A 405 31.21 8.15 46.56
CA TRP A 405 30.82 8.58 45.23
C TRP A 405 29.88 9.78 45.27
N HIS A 406 30.10 10.71 44.34
CA HIS A 406 29.29 11.89 44.10
C HIS A 406 29.08 12.07 42.58
N PRO A 407 27.98 12.70 42.13
CA PRO A 407 27.69 12.88 40.71
C PRO A 407 28.59 13.96 40.10
N THR A 408 29.86 13.61 39.85
CA THR A 408 30.91 14.48 39.28
C THR A 408 31.09 14.29 37.78
N GLY A 409 30.46 13.25 37.20
CA GLY A 409 30.67 12.81 35.81
C GLY A 409 31.86 11.86 35.63
N GLU A 410 32.58 11.52 36.71
CA GLU A 410 33.67 10.54 36.66
C GLU A 410 33.13 9.11 36.68
N ALA A 411 33.69 8.25 35.82
CA ALA A 411 33.31 6.85 35.74
C ALA A 411 33.84 6.04 36.94
N LEU A 412 33.00 5.17 37.48
CA LEU A 412 33.31 4.32 38.61
C LEU A 412 33.75 2.92 38.12
N VAL A 413 34.80 2.37 38.73
CA VAL A 413 35.23 0.99 38.44
C VAL A 413 34.24 0.00 39.04
N GLY A 414 33.76 -0.92 38.21
CA GLY A 414 32.88 -2.01 38.63
C GLY A 414 32.98 -3.23 37.72
N TRP A 415 32.17 -4.25 38.02
CA TRP A 415 32.16 -5.52 37.27
C TRP A 415 30.74 -6.08 37.15
N PRO A 416 30.37 -6.68 36.00
CA PRO A 416 29.15 -7.49 35.92
C PRO A 416 29.22 -8.71 36.84
N LEU A 417 28.09 -9.11 37.44
CA LEU A 417 28.06 -10.30 38.28
C LEU A 417 28.45 -11.55 37.46
N GLY A 418 29.41 -12.34 37.96
CA GLY A 418 29.91 -13.54 37.29
C GLY A 418 30.96 -13.30 36.18
N ASN A 419 31.32 -12.04 35.88
CA ASN A 419 32.43 -11.71 34.99
C ASN A 419 33.42 -10.76 35.67
N PRO A 420 34.65 -11.18 35.97
CA PRO A 420 35.63 -10.35 36.67
C PRO A 420 36.27 -9.26 35.78
N LYS A 421 35.93 -9.16 34.48
CA LYS A 421 36.43 -8.08 33.61
C LYS A 421 35.99 -6.72 34.17
N GLU A 422 36.96 -5.93 34.60
CA GLU A 422 36.77 -4.56 35.05
C GLU A 422 36.22 -3.66 33.93
N GLY A 423 35.24 -2.84 34.29
CA GLY A 423 34.66 -1.81 33.45
C GLY A 423 34.58 -0.47 34.19
N HIS A 424 34.52 0.62 33.42
CA HIS A 424 34.33 1.96 33.93
C HIS A 424 32.91 2.44 33.58
N TYR A 425 32.08 2.66 34.60
CA TYR A 425 30.66 2.97 34.44
C TYR A 425 30.35 4.37 34.94
N GLU A 426 29.80 5.22 34.08
CA GLU A 426 29.35 6.56 34.48
C GLU A 426 27.99 6.44 35.18
N LEU A 427 27.96 6.82 36.46
CA LEU A 427 26.74 6.86 37.27
C LEU A 427 26.19 8.28 37.29
N VAL A 428 24.87 8.41 37.24
CA VAL A 428 24.17 9.70 37.30
C VAL A 428 22.98 9.64 38.25
N LEU A 429 22.55 10.80 38.74
CA LEU A 429 21.30 10.94 39.49
C LEU A 429 20.25 11.66 38.63
N ASP A 430 19.01 11.17 38.65
CA ASP A 430 17.87 11.90 38.09
C ASP A 430 17.44 13.08 38.99
N GLU A 431 16.47 13.87 38.55
CA GLU A 431 15.93 15.01 39.32
C GLU A 431 15.32 14.58 40.67
N GLN A 432 14.86 13.33 40.78
CA GLN A 432 14.31 12.74 41.98
C GLN A 432 15.36 11.99 42.83
N LEU A 433 16.65 12.16 42.51
CA LEU A 433 17.81 11.54 43.17
C LEU A 433 17.91 10.02 43.03
N ARG A 434 17.33 9.41 41.98
CA ARG A 434 17.54 7.99 41.68
C ARG A 434 18.82 7.76 40.92
N LEU A 435 19.47 6.64 41.20
CA LEU A 435 20.72 6.24 40.60
C LEU A 435 20.49 5.53 39.27
N HIS A 436 21.21 5.98 38.25
CA HIS A 436 21.26 5.37 36.93
C HIS A 436 22.71 5.12 36.51
N VAL A 437 22.92 4.15 35.64
CA VAL A 437 24.16 4.00 34.86
C VAL A 437 23.90 4.48 33.43
N LEU A 438 24.86 5.14 32.81
CA LEU A 438 24.78 5.49 31.39
C LEU A 438 25.18 4.29 30.53
N ASP A 439 24.38 4.01 29.51
CA ASP A 439 24.75 3.03 28.48
C ASP A 439 25.75 3.60 27.46
N ILE A 440 26.16 2.80 26.47
CA ILE A 440 27.09 3.24 25.41
C ILE A 440 26.58 4.41 24.57
N GLN A 441 25.27 4.69 24.59
CA GLN A 441 24.61 5.83 23.92
C GLN A 441 24.33 6.98 24.90
N ARG A 442 24.87 6.91 26.11
CA ARG A 442 24.66 7.85 27.22
C ARG A 442 23.19 7.98 27.66
N GLN A 443 22.36 6.96 27.44
CA GLN A 443 21.00 6.92 27.97
C GLN A 443 21.01 6.39 29.41
N PRO A 444 20.26 7.02 30.33
CA PRO A 444 20.24 6.62 31.73
C PRO A 444 19.42 5.35 31.97
N VAL A 445 20.07 4.31 32.49
CA VAL A 445 19.46 3.02 32.83
C VAL A 445 19.31 2.90 34.36
N PRO A 446 18.08 2.73 34.90
CA PRO A 446 17.86 2.67 36.35
C PRO A 446 18.63 1.53 37.02
N LEU A 447 19.31 1.85 38.13
CA LEU A 447 19.98 0.87 38.99
C LEU A 447 19.13 0.57 40.23
N MET A 448 18.97 -0.72 40.51
CA MET A 448 18.24 -1.21 41.67
C MET A 448 19.20 -1.87 42.64
N LEU A 449 19.20 -1.39 43.88
CA LEU A 449 20.05 -1.95 44.92
C LEU A 449 19.55 -3.35 45.29
N VAL A 450 20.42 -4.34 45.29
CA VAL A 450 20.07 -5.66 45.85
C VAL A 450 20.04 -5.54 47.36
N GLU A 451 18.84 -5.48 47.93
CA GLU A 451 18.62 -5.31 49.37
C GLU A 451 18.59 -6.65 50.13
N ARG A 452 18.67 -6.57 51.46
CA ARG A 452 18.56 -7.74 52.35
C ARG A 452 17.16 -8.32 52.41
N THR A 453 16.16 -7.45 52.36
CA THR A 453 14.76 -7.83 52.41
C THR A 453 14.25 -7.99 51.00
N PRO A 454 13.59 -9.12 50.69
CA PRO A 454 13.04 -9.31 49.37
C PRO A 454 11.92 -8.32 49.06
N ILE A 455 11.69 -8.05 47.78
CA ILE A 455 10.56 -7.26 47.30
C ILE A 455 9.28 -8.01 47.68
N PRO A 456 8.38 -7.43 48.48
CA PRO A 456 7.17 -8.13 48.90
C PRO A 456 6.32 -8.54 47.69
N GLU A 457 5.76 -9.75 47.71
CA GLU A 457 4.89 -10.25 46.64
C GLU A 457 3.72 -9.31 46.34
N VAL A 458 3.16 -8.66 47.36
CA VAL A 458 2.10 -7.65 47.21
C VAL A 458 2.52 -6.44 46.35
N VAL A 459 3.82 -6.12 46.30
CA VAL A 459 4.38 -5.06 45.45
C VAL A 459 4.60 -5.57 44.02
N MET A 460 5.04 -6.82 43.86
CA MET A 460 5.34 -7.41 42.55
C MET A 460 4.12 -7.91 41.79
N ALA A 461 3.14 -8.50 42.48
CA ALA A 461 1.98 -9.15 41.87
C ALA A 461 1.21 -8.23 40.89
N PRO A 462 0.98 -6.94 41.20
CA PRO A 462 0.37 -6.02 40.24
C PRO A 462 1.19 -5.83 38.96
N TRP A 463 2.52 -5.84 39.05
CA TRP A 463 3.40 -5.69 37.89
C TRP A 463 3.42 -6.95 37.02
N LEU A 464 3.48 -8.12 37.65
CA LEU A 464 3.40 -9.40 36.93
C LEU A 464 2.06 -9.54 36.22
N SER A 465 0.95 -9.19 36.89
CA SER A 465 -0.37 -9.14 36.28
C SER A 465 -0.41 -8.17 35.09
N ALA A 466 0.16 -6.97 35.22
CA ALA A 466 0.19 -6.00 34.13
C ALA A 466 1.03 -6.49 32.93
N LEU A 467 2.15 -7.20 33.16
CA LEU A 467 2.94 -7.82 32.10
C LEU A 467 2.16 -8.95 31.40
N ASP A 468 1.45 -9.78 32.17
CA ASP A 468 0.61 -10.87 31.63
C ASP A 468 -0.54 -10.29 30.80
N ASP A 469 -1.18 -9.20 31.26
CA ASP A 469 -2.23 -8.48 30.53
C ASP A 469 -1.70 -7.86 29.23
N LEU A 470 -0.54 -7.19 29.27
CA LEU A 470 0.10 -6.63 28.08
C LEU A 470 0.48 -7.71 27.07
N THR A 471 1.01 -8.85 27.55
CA THR A 471 1.35 -10.00 26.70
C THR A 471 0.10 -10.58 26.04
N GLY A 472 -0.99 -10.70 26.81
CA GLY A 472 -2.30 -11.09 26.29
C GLY A 472 -2.81 -10.14 25.20
N GLN A 473 -2.64 -8.84 25.37
CA GLN A 473 -3.00 -7.84 24.36
C GLN A 473 -2.13 -7.94 23.10
N VAL A 474 -0.80 -8.04 23.23
CA VAL A 474 0.11 -8.25 22.09
C VAL A 474 -0.30 -9.48 21.27
N ASN A 475 -0.62 -10.59 21.95
CA ASN A 475 -1.08 -11.81 21.29
C ASN A 475 -2.39 -11.62 20.51
N ARG A 476 -3.33 -10.81 21.02
CA ARG A 476 -4.55 -10.44 20.28
C ARG A 476 -4.24 -9.62 19.03
N VAL A 477 -3.34 -8.63 19.13
CA VAL A 477 -2.92 -7.83 17.97
C VAL A 477 -2.24 -8.71 16.91
N LEU A 478 -1.37 -9.64 17.33
CA LEU A 478 -0.75 -10.62 16.44
C LEU A 478 -1.77 -11.54 15.76
N GLN A 479 -2.82 -11.96 16.47
CA GLN A 479 -3.93 -12.73 15.88
C GLN A 479 -4.70 -11.91 14.84
N ASN A 480 -5.01 -10.64 15.14
CA ASN A 480 -5.66 -9.74 14.20
C ASN A 480 -4.79 -9.51 12.95
N LEU A 481 -3.49 -9.28 13.14
CA LEU A 481 -2.51 -9.14 12.04
C LEU A 481 -2.49 -10.38 11.14
N LYS A 482 -2.48 -11.59 11.73
CA LYS A 482 -2.57 -12.84 10.98
C LYS A 482 -3.88 -12.95 10.19
N GLY A 483 -5.00 -12.51 10.77
CA GLY A 483 -6.29 -12.45 10.09
C GLY A 483 -6.26 -11.54 8.85
N GLN A 484 -5.70 -10.35 9.00
CA GLN A 484 -5.53 -9.37 7.90
C GLN A 484 -4.57 -9.88 6.82
N ARG A 485 -3.47 -10.53 7.21
CA ARG A 485 -2.55 -11.18 6.27
C ARG A 485 -3.21 -12.31 5.48
N ASN A 486 -3.95 -13.18 6.16
CA ASN A 486 -4.70 -14.25 5.49
C ASN A 486 -5.74 -13.69 4.50
N LEU A 487 -6.35 -12.55 4.81
CA LEU A 487 -7.27 -11.88 3.90
C LEU A 487 -6.53 -11.33 2.67
N PHE A 488 -5.38 -10.70 2.86
CA PHE A 488 -4.52 -10.25 1.77
C PHE A 488 -4.04 -11.40 0.87
N ASP A 489 -3.62 -12.53 1.45
CA ASP A 489 -3.19 -13.72 0.71
C ASP A 489 -4.32 -14.26 -0.19
N ARG A 490 -5.58 -14.21 0.28
CA ARG A 490 -6.76 -14.59 -0.54
C ARG A 490 -7.05 -13.61 -1.67
N HIS A 491 -6.64 -12.36 -1.54
CA HIS A 491 -6.81 -11.36 -2.58
C HIS A 491 -5.68 -11.38 -3.63
N GLN A 492 -4.69 -12.26 -3.45
CA GLN A 492 -3.60 -12.54 -4.38
C GLN A 492 -3.73 -13.92 -5.04
N PRO A 493 -3.14 -14.12 -6.24
CA PRO A 493 -2.51 -13.11 -7.09
C PRO A 493 -3.56 -12.14 -7.67
N HIS A 494 -3.11 -10.94 -8.07
CA HIS A 494 -4.00 -9.91 -8.62
C HIS A 494 -3.65 -9.59 -10.08
N LEU A 495 -4.60 -9.79 -11.01
CA LEU A 495 -4.32 -9.68 -12.44
C LEU A 495 -4.01 -8.25 -12.91
N PHE A 496 -4.63 -7.25 -12.28
CA PHE A 496 -4.63 -5.86 -12.77
C PHE A 496 -3.78 -4.90 -11.94
N VAL A 497 -3.16 -5.37 -10.86
CA VAL A 497 -2.32 -4.57 -9.97
C VAL A 497 -0.90 -5.08 -10.10
N GLY A 498 0.05 -4.17 -10.34
CA GLY A 498 1.46 -4.52 -10.50
C GLY A 498 2.09 -5.01 -9.19
N ASP A 499 3.06 -5.92 -9.30
CA ASP A 499 3.70 -6.60 -8.17
C ASP A 499 4.35 -5.64 -7.16
N HIS A 500 4.83 -4.49 -7.62
CA HIS A 500 5.41 -3.47 -6.74
C HIS A 500 4.43 -3.02 -5.66
N TRP A 501 3.15 -2.83 -6.01
CA TRP A 501 2.10 -2.45 -5.07
C TRP A 501 1.80 -3.55 -4.06
N LEU A 502 1.79 -4.80 -4.52
CA LEU A 502 1.61 -5.96 -3.64
C LEU A 502 2.76 -6.07 -2.63
N ARG A 503 4.00 -5.82 -3.06
CA ARG A 503 5.17 -5.81 -2.16
C ARG A 503 5.08 -4.72 -1.09
N GLN A 504 4.60 -3.52 -1.43
CA GLN A 504 4.42 -2.46 -0.43
C GLN A 504 3.47 -2.88 0.72
N VAL A 505 2.40 -3.61 0.38
CA VAL A 505 1.48 -4.16 1.38
C VAL A 505 2.17 -5.24 2.22
N GLU A 506 2.89 -6.16 1.57
CA GLU A 506 3.64 -7.23 2.26
C GLU A 506 4.70 -6.67 3.23
N ASP A 507 5.47 -5.67 2.80
CA ASP A 507 6.49 -5.02 3.62
C ASP A 507 5.85 -4.37 4.88
N SER A 508 4.64 -3.82 4.75
CA SER A 508 3.91 -3.25 5.89
C SER A 508 3.54 -4.30 6.95
N PHE A 509 3.13 -5.50 6.51
CA PHE A 509 2.87 -6.62 7.41
C PHE A 509 4.14 -7.13 8.09
N PHE A 510 5.24 -7.23 7.34
CA PHE A 510 6.53 -7.67 7.86
C PHE A 510 7.03 -6.77 8.99
N VAL A 511 7.01 -5.45 8.78
CA VAL A 511 7.42 -4.47 9.79
C VAL A 511 6.57 -4.59 11.05
N LEU A 512 5.25 -4.70 10.92
CA LEU A 512 4.35 -4.83 12.07
C LEU A 512 4.54 -6.14 12.84
N SER A 513 4.69 -7.28 12.15
CA SER A 513 4.92 -8.58 12.78
C SER A 513 6.21 -8.56 13.59
N ARG A 514 7.31 -8.09 12.99
CA ARG A 514 8.61 -7.95 13.64
C ARG A 514 8.52 -7.09 14.90
N ASP A 515 7.85 -5.94 14.83
CA ASP A 515 7.80 -5.01 15.94
C ASP A 515 6.90 -5.48 17.10
N LEU A 516 5.82 -6.23 16.80
CA LEU A 516 4.98 -6.91 17.79
C LEU A 516 5.69 -8.10 18.44
N GLU A 517 6.37 -8.93 17.65
CA GLU A 517 7.16 -10.07 18.15
C GLU A 517 8.28 -9.59 19.06
N ARG A 518 8.97 -8.51 18.68
CA ARG A 518 9.98 -7.86 19.52
C ARG A 518 9.38 -7.37 20.85
N LEU A 519 8.24 -6.69 20.82
CA LEU A 519 7.57 -6.24 22.04
C LEU A 519 7.16 -7.44 22.93
N GLY A 520 6.64 -8.50 22.33
CA GLY A 520 6.32 -9.74 23.05
C GLY A 520 7.54 -10.36 23.73
N ALA A 521 8.68 -10.40 23.05
CA ALA A 521 9.94 -10.87 23.62
C ALA A 521 10.44 -9.98 24.77
N GLU A 522 10.34 -8.65 24.63
CA GLU A 522 10.69 -7.69 25.68
C GLU A 522 9.80 -7.84 26.94
N LEU A 523 8.50 -8.06 26.75
CA LEU A 523 7.55 -8.33 27.84
C LEU A 523 7.86 -9.65 28.55
N GLN A 524 8.12 -10.72 27.80
CA GLN A 524 8.49 -12.01 28.36
C GLN A 524 9.80 -11.93 29.15
N GLN A 525 10.81 -11.26 28.59
CA GLN A 525 12.08 -11.03 29.28
C GLN A 525 11.87 -10.29 30.61
N TRP A 526 11.00 -9.28 30.63
CA TRP A 526 10.64 -8.59 31.86
C TRP A 526 9.89 -9.47 32.85
N ARG A 527 8.97 -10.31 32.36
CA ARG A 527 8.19 -11.24 33.17
C ARG A 527 9.06 -12.26 33.90
N ASP A 528 10.09 -12.76 33.21
CA ASP A 528 11.05 -13.71 33.75
C ASP A 528 12.07 -13.04 34.68
N ARG A 529 12.42 -11.78 34.39
CA ARG A 529 13.43 -11.01 35.13
C ARG A 529 12.92 -10.39 36.42
N LEU A 530 11.66 -9.96 36.47
CA LEU A 530 11.12 -9.23 37.63
C LEU A 530 11.25 -10.05 38.93
N PRO A 531 10.98 -11.37 38.96
CA PRO A 531 11.27 -12.23 40.11
C PRO A 531 12.77 -12.38 40.42
N LEU A 532 13.63 -12.27 39.40
CA LEU A 532 15.08 -12.35 39.57
C LEU A 532 15.69 -11.08 40.18
N LEU A 533 14.98 -9.95 40.11
CA LEU A 533 15.37 -8.74 40.85
C LEU A 533 15.44 -8.99 42.36
N ASP A 534 14.62 -9.94 42.80
CA ASP A 534 14.49 -10.38 44.18
C ASP A 534 15.25 -11.70 44.48
N ALA A 535 15.50 -12.49 43.44
CA ALA A 535 16.04 -13.84 43.61
C ALA A 535 17.39 -13.82 44.32
N GLN A 536 17.44 -14.65 45.36
CA GLN A 536 18.66 -15.07 46.01
C GLN A 536 19.52 -15.78 44.95
N GLY A 537 20.59 -15.11 44.50
CA GLY A 537 21.72 -15.83 43.90
C GLY A 537 22.20 -16.94 44.82
#